data_AF-A0A9E1UE32-F1
#
_entry.id   AF-A0A9E1UE32-F1
#
_cell.length_a   1.000
_cell.length_b   1.000
_cell.length_c   1.000
_cell.angle_alpha   90.00
_cell.angle_beta   90.00
_cell.angle_gamma   90.00
#
_symmetry.space_group_name_H-M   'P 1'
#
loop_
_entity.id
_entity.type
_entity.pdbx_description
1 polymer ?
#
loop_
_entity_poly.entity_id
_entity_poly.type
_entity_poly.pdbx_seq_one_letter_code
_entity_poly.pdbx_strand_id
1 'polypeptide(L)'
;SGGEAQRTKLSKELAKRNTTKTLYLLDEPTTGLHYEDVKKLISVLQDLVSKGNTVMIIEHNLDVIKCADWIVDLGPEGGDKGGEVVAIGTPEEVARKAGSFTGKYLKKHLK
;
A
#
# COMPACT_ATOMS: atom_id res chain seq x y z
N SER A 1 -4.67 20.51 -3.89
CA SER A 1 -3.92 19.99 -2.70
C SER A 1 -2.88 18.96 -3.15
N GLY A 2 -1.92 18.57 -2.30
CA GLY A 2 -0.90 17.57 -2.64
C GLY A 2 -1.49 16.24 -3.16
N GLY A 3 -2.59 15.78 -2.56
CA GLY A 3 -3.32 14.58 -2.99
C GLY A 3 -3.95 14.70 -4.39
N GLU A 4 -4.44 15.88 -4.78
CA GLU A 4 -4.96 16.08 -6.16
C GLU A 4 -3.85 16.03 -7.20
N ALA A 5 -2.67 16.55 -6.88
CA ALA A 5 -1.51 16.48 -7.78
C ALA A 5 -1.02 15.04 -7.95
N GLN A 6 -1.04 14.23 -6.89
CA GLN A 6 -0.72 12.80 -6.94
C GLN A 6 -1.72 12.03 -7.80
N ARG A 7 -3.02 12.27 -7.59
CA ARG A 7 -4.09 11.66 -8.41
C ARG A 7 -3.97 12.03 -9.88
N THR A 8 -3.67 13.29 -10.19
CA THR A 8 -3.49 13.74 -11.58
C THR A 8 -2.30 13.04 -12.25
N LYS A 9 -1.18 12.87 -11.52
CA LYS A 9 -0.02 12.10 -12.03
C LYS A 9 -0.37 10.63 -12.24
N LEU A 10 -1.06 10.00 -11.31
CA LEU A 10 -1.48 8.60 -11.42
C LEU A 10 -2.40 8.38 -12.64
N SER A 11 -3.40 9.25 -12.83
CA SER A 11 -4.28 9.22 -14.00
C SER A 11 -3.50 9.35 -15.32
N LYS A 12 -2.45 10.18 -15.36
CA LYS A 12 -1.60 10.32 -16.54
C LYS A 12 -0.79 9.06 -16.83
N GLU A 13 -0.29 8.37 -15.81
CA GLU A 13 0.42 7.10 -15.98
C GLU A 13 -0.50 5.98 -16.46
N LEU A 14 -1.73 5.91 -15.94
CA LEU A 14 -2.74 4.94 -16.41
C LEU A 14 -3.14 5.13 -17.88
N ALA A 15 -3.12 6.38 -18.34
CA ALA A 15 -3.44 6.72 -19.72
C ALA A 15 -2.32 6.34 -20.71
N LYS A 16 -1.11 6.04 -20.23
CA LYS A 16 -0.01 5.59 -21.10
C LYS A 16 -0.26 4.16 -21.55
N ARG A 17 -0.16 3.93 -22.87
CA ARG A 17 -0.18 2.58 -23.44
C ARG A 17 1.19 1.92 -23.23
N ASN A 18 1.20 0.64 -22.86
CA ASN A 18 2.38 -0.23 -22.79
C ASN A 18 3.45 0.08 -21.71
N THR A 19 3.05 0.55 -20.52
CA THR A 19 3.98 0.52 -19.38
C THR A 19 4.08 -0.93 -18.88
N THR A 20 5.21 -1.58 -19.16
CA THR A 20 5.58 -2.87 -18.56
C THR A 20 6.92 -2.68 -17.86
N LYS A 21 7.23 -3.47 -16.82
CA LYS A 21 8.51 -3.41 -16.11
C LYS A 21 8.83 -2.05 -15.48
N THR A 22 7.80 -1.28 -15.10
CA THR A 22 7.96 -0.01 -14.38
C THR A 22 7.70 -0.23 -12.89
N LEU A 23 8.52 0.39 -12.02
CA LEU A 23 8.27 0.47 -10.58
C LEU A 23 7.58 1.80 -10.25
N TYR A 24 6.37 1.72 -9.70
CA TYR A 24 5.64 2.86 -9.17
C TYR A 24 5.84 2.91 -7.65
N LEU A 25 6.40 4.00 -7.14
CA LEU A 25 6.52 4.27 -5.72
C LEU A 25 5.50 5.35 -5.32
N LEU A 26 4.61 5.04 -4.38
CA LEU A 26 3.59 5.96 -3.90
C LEU A 26 3.70 6.15 -2.39
N ASP A 27 3.70 7.41 -1.96
CA ASP A 27 3.70 7.79 -0.56
C ASP A 27 2.28 8.20 -0.15
N GLU A 28 1.70 7.45 0.79
CA GLU A 28 0.35 7.61 1.37
C GLU A 28 -0.75 8.06 0.39
N PRO A 29 -0.98 7.32 -0.72
CA PRO A 29 -1.90 7.74 -1.77
C PRO A 29 -3.36 7.82 -1.34
N THR A 30 -3.73 7.24 -0.18
CA THR A 30 -5.08 7.36 0.38
C THR A 30 -5.35 8.63 1.18
N THR A 31 -4.33 9.47 1.40
CA THR A 31 -4.48 10.69 2.20
C THR A 31 -5.60 11.59 1.68
N GLY A 32 -6.59 11.84 2.54
CA GLY A 32 -7.74 12.69 2.25
C GLY A 32 -8.76 12.08 1.27
N LEU A 33 -8.72 10.76 1.03
CA LEU A 33 -9.72 10.05 0.23
C LEU A 33 -10.88 9.55 1.08
N HIS A 34 -12.08 9.65 0.52
CA HIS A 34 -13.25 8.95 1.05
C HIS A 34 -13.11 7.44 0.79
N TYR A 35 -13.81 6.62 1.59
CA TYR A 35 -13.71 5.16 1.53
C TYR A 35 -14.00 4.56 0.14
N GLU A 36 -15.02 5.04 -0.58
CA GLU A 36 -15.29 4.61 -1.96
C GLU A 36 -14.16 4.97 -2.93
N ASP A 37 -13.45 6.07 -2.70
CA ASP A 37 -12.33 6.48 -3.57
C ASP A 37 -11.08 5.66 -3.28
N VAL A 38 -10.89 5.20 -2.04
CA VAL A 38 -9.85 4.21 -1.71
C VAL A 38 -10.08 2.92 -2.49
N LYS A 39 -11.33 2.43 -2.59
CA LYS A 39 -11.64 1.23 -3.41
C LYS A 39 -11.31 1.40 -4.88
N LYS A 40 -11.65 2.56 -5.46
CA LYS A 40 -11.31 2.89 -6.85
C LYS A 40 -9.80 2.93 -7.05
N LEU A 41 -9.08 3.54 -6.11
CA LEU A 41 -7.62 3.58 -6.12
C LEU A 41 -7.01 2.18 -6.08
N ILE A 42 -7.49 1.29 -5.20
CA ILE A 42 -7.03 -0.11 -5.14
C ILE A 42 -7.20 -0.80 -6.49
N SER A 43 -8.37 -0.68 -7.13
CA SER A 43 -8.63 -1.28 -8.45
C SER A 43 -7.66 -0.74 -9.52
N VAL A 44 -7.38 0.56 -9.49
CA VAL A 44 -6.41 1.20 -10.37
C VAL A 44 -4.98 0.65 -10.16
N LEU A 45 -4.57 0.47 -8.92
CA LEU A 45 -3.23 -0.04 -8.59
C LEU A 45 -3.09 -1.51 -9.00
N GLN A 46 -4.13 -2.32 -8.79
CA GLN A 46 -4.19 -3.71 -9.25
C GLN A 46 -4.12 -3.81 -10.78
N ASP A 47 -4.78 -2.91 -11.51
CA ASP A 47 -4.69 -2.85 -12.97
C ASP A 47 -3.25 -2.55 -13.43
N LEU A 48 -2.52 -1.66 -12.75
CA LEU A 48 -1.09 -1.43 -13.02
C LEU A 48 -0.24 -2.68 -12.82
N VAL A 49 -0.47 -3.41 -11.73
CA VAL A 49 0.24 -4.67 -11.43
C VAL A 49 -0.08 -5.72 -12.50
N SER A 50 -1.36 -5.86 -12.89
CA SER A 50 -1.80 -6.82 -13.91
C SER A 50 -1.14 -6.60 -15.28
N LYS A 51 -0.74 -5.36 -15.58
CA LYS A 51 -0.01 -4.97 -16.79
C LYS A 51 1.50 -5.31 -16.71
N GLY A 52 1.96 -5.98 -15.66
CA GLY A 52 3.37 -6.38 -15.48
C GLY A 52 4.25 -5.28 -14.90
N ASN A 53 3.66 -4.37 -14.12
CA ASN A 53 4.40 -3.38 -13.35
C ASN A 53 4.48 -3.79 -11.88
N THR A 54 5.39 -3.15 -11.14
CA THR A 54 5.48 -3.29 -9.68
C THR A 54 5.01 -2.01 -9.02
N VAL A 55 4.22 -2.14 -7.96
CA VAL A 55 3.74 -1.01 -7.18
C VAL A 55 4.20 -1.18 -5.74
N MET A 56 4.95 -0.20 -5.24
CA MET A 56 5.39 -0.12 -3.84
C MET A 56 4.72 1.09 -3.20
N ILE A 57 4.09 0.88 -2.04
CA ILE A 57 3.26 1.89 -1.39
C ILE A 57 3.63 1.98 0.08
N ILE A 58 3.81 3.21 0.57
CA ILE A 58 3.81 3.51 2.01
C ILE A 58 2.38 3.82 2.40
N GLU A 59 1.81 3.05 3.31
CA GLU A 59 0.40 3.18 3.70
C GLU A 59 0.17 2.86 5.17
N HIS A 60 -0.88 3.47 5.71
CA HIS A 60 -1.44 3.15 7.01
C HIS A 60 -2.91 2.71 6.91
N ASN A 61 -3.53 2.80 5.72
CA ASN A 61 -4.90 2.37 5.48
C ASN A 61 -5.01 0.84 5.33
N LEU A 62 -5.69 0.20 6.28
CA LEU A 62 -5.84 -1.26 6.31
C LEU A 62 -6.59 -1.84 5.10
N ASP A 63 -7.45 -1.06 4.42
CA ASP A 63 -8.11 -1.53 3.20
C ASP A 63 -7.16 -1.66 2.02
N VAL A 64 -6.10 -0.84 1.97
CA VAL A 64 -5.03 -0.99 0.97
C VAL A 64 -4.08 -2.10 1.39
N ILE A 65 -3.63 -2.08 2.65
CA ILE A 65 -2.64 -3.03 3.18
C ILE A 65 -3.13 -4.48 3.05
N LYS A 66 -4.42 -4.76 3.32
CA LYS A 66 -4.98 -6.12 3.17
C LYS A 66 -4.99 -6.64 1.73
N CYS A 67 -4.96 -5.73 0.74
CA CYS A 67 -5.00 -6.09 -0.68
C CYS A 67 -3.60 -6.26 -1.28
N ALA A 68 -2.53 -6.05 -0.50
CA ALA A 68 -1.16 -6.16 -0.96
C ALA A 68 -0.75 -7.63 -1.13
N ASP A 69 0.04 -7.91 -2.16
CA ASP A 69 0.63 -9.24 -2.35
C ASP A 69 1.73 -9.52 -1.30
N TRP A 70 2.40 -8.45 -0.82
CA TRP A 70 3.52 -8.53 0.11
C TRP A 70 3.61 -7.28 0.98
N ILE A 71 3.94 -7.47 2.26
CA ILE A 71 4.09 -6.40 3.25
C ILE A 71 5.50 -6.43 3.82
N VAL A 72 6.09 -5.25 3.99
CA VAL A 72 7.26 -5.01 4.83
C VAL A 72 6.83 -4.05 5.94
N ASP A 73 6.73 -4.58 7.15
CA ASP A 73 6.33 -3.81 8.33
C ASP A 73 7.57 -3.28 9.04
N LEU A 74 7.57 -1.98 9.34
CA LEU A 74 8.67 -1.28 9.99
C LEU A 74 8.27 -0.84 11.39
N GLY A 75 9.21 -0.87 12.33
CA GLY A 75 8.97 -0.48 13.70
C GLY A 75 10.12 -0.89 14.61
N PRO A 76 9.85 -1.37 15.85
CA PRO A 76 8.53 -1.51 16.46
C PRO A 76 7.84 -0.18 16.78
N GLU A 77 8.62 0.89 16.97
CA GLU A 77 8.11 2.22 17.28
C GLU A 77 8.55 3.24 16.20
N GLY A 78 8.22 4.52 16.39
CA GLY A 78 8.75 5.62 15.58
C GLY A 78 10.07 6.20 16.12
N GLY A 79 10.79 6.94 15.28
CA GLY A 79 12.03 7.64 15.66
C GLY A 79 13.17 6.69 16.00
N ASP A 80 13.95 7.02 17.04
CA ASP A 80 15.14 6.26 17.46
C ASP A 80 14.84 4.82 17.92
N LYS A 81 13.57 4.52 18.20
CA LYS A 81 13.09 3.18 18.59
C LYS A 81 12.49 2.39 17.41
N GLY A 82 12.58 2.94 16.21
CA GLY A 82 12.13 2.34 14.97
C GLY A 82 13.27 1.93 14.05
N GLY A 83 12.96 1.81 12.75
CA GLY A 83 13.95 1.54 11.71
C GLY A 83 14.27 0.06 11.50
N GLU A 84 13.61 -0.84 12.24
CA GLU A 84 13.78 -2.28 12.11
C GLU A 84 12.64 -2.89 11.29
N VAL A 85 12.97 -3.95 10.55
CA VAL A 85 11.98 -4.78 9.89
C VAL A 85 11.37 -5.73 10.92
N VAL A 86 10.13 -5.48 11.34
CA VAL A 86 9.45 -6.28 12.37
C VAL A 86 8.71 -7.48 11.79
N ALA A 87 8.23 -7.38 10.57
CA ALA A 87 7.58 -8.47 9.85
C ALA A 87 7.71 -8.29 8.34
N ILE A 88 7.84 -9.42 7.63
CA ILE A 88 7.77 -9.50 6.17
C ILE A 88 6.93 -10.72 5.81
N GLY A 89 6.07 -10.59 4.80
CA GLY A 89 5.30 -11.70 4.26
C GLY A 89 4.02 -11.26 3.57
N THR A 90 3.14 -12.22 3.30
CA THR A 90 1.77 -11.92 2.88
C THR A 90 0.98 -11.23 4.01
N PRO A 91 -0.15 -10.58 3.71
CA PRO A 91 -1.04 -10.02 4.74
C PRO A 91 -1.37 -11.01 5.87
N GLU A 92 -1.65 -12.27 5.54
CA GLU A 92 -1.97 -13.34 6.51
C GLU A 92 -0.77 -13.78 7.34
N GLU A 93 0.44 -13.73 6.78
CA GLU A 93 1.69 -14.01 7.50
C GLU A 93 2.01 -12.89 8.48
N VAL A 94 1.95 -11.63 8.05
CA VAL A 94 2.17 -10.46 8.91
C VAL A 94 1.12 -10.38 10.02
N ALA A 95 -0.15 -10.67 9.72
CA ALA A 95 -1.23 -10.73 10.72
C ALA A 95 -1.00 -11.77 11.84
N ARG A 96 -0.11 -12.74 11.64
CA ARG A 96 0.27 -13.74 12.65
C ARG A 96 1.52 -13.38 13.45
N LYS A 97 2.30 -12.37 13.05
CA LYS A 97 3.56 -12.00 13.71
C LYS A 97 3.31 -11.25 15.02
N ALA A 98 3.74 -11.85 16.13
CA ALA A 98 3.80 -11.16 17.41
C ALA A 98 4.83 -10.03 17.35
N GLY A 99 4.50 -8.85 17.86
CA GLY A 99 5.37 -7.66 17.84
C GLY A 99 5.12 -6.70 16.67
N SER A 100 4.35 -7.08 15.65
CA SER A 100 3.90 -6.19 14.57
C SER A 100 2.61 -5.47 14.97
N PHE A 101 2.66 -4.14 15.11
CA PHE A 101 1.44 -3.34 15.32
C PHE A 101 0.50 -3.45 14.13
N THR A 102 1.05 -3.35 12.91
CA THR A 102 0.30 -3.54 11.67
C THR A 102 -0.42 -4.88 11.65
N GLY A 103 0.28 -5.98 11.96
CA GLY A 103 -0.28 -7.32 12.04
C GLY A 103 -1.41 -7.44 13.07
N LYS A 104 -1.28 -6.80 14.24
CA LYS A 104 -2.32 -6.77 15.28
C LYS A 104 -3.64 -6.18 14.77
N TYR A 105 -3.59 -5.09 14.00
CA TYR A 105 -4.78 -4.46 13.43
C TYR A 105 -5.27 -5.20 12.19
N LEU A 106 -4.36 -5.60 11.30
CA LEU A 106 -4.66 -6.33 10.07
C LEU A 106 -5.40 -7.64 10.33
N LYS A 107 -5.05 -8.38 11.39
CA LYS A 107 -5.74 -9.61 11.78
C LYS A 107 -7.25 -9.44 12.02
N LYS A 108 -7.68 -8.25 12.47
CA LYS A 108 -9.12 -7.96 12.67
C LYS A 108 -9.81 -7.59 11.35
N HIS A 109 -9.05 -7.12 10.38
CA HIS A 109 -9.52 -6.54 9.11
C HIS A 109 -9.52 -7.54 7.94
N LEU A 110 -8.83 -8.68 8.10
CA LEU A 110 -8.84 -9.82 7.16
C LEU A 110 -10.05 -10.75 7.32
N LYS A 111 -10.89 -10.52 8.34
CA LYS A 111 -12.07 -11.35 8.61
C LYS A 111 -13.22 -11.09 7.64
#